data_AF-A0A2N5SX11-F1
#
_entry.id   AF-A0A2N5SX11-F1
#
_cell.length_a   1.000
_cell.length_b   1.000
_cell.length_c   1.000
_cell.angle_alpha   90.00
_cell.angle_beta   90.00
_cell.angle_gamma   90.00
#
_symmetry.space_group_name_H-M   'P 1'
#
loop_
_entity.id
_entity.type
_entity.pdbx_description
1 polymer ?
#
loop_
_entity_poly.entity_id
_entity_poly.type
_entity_poly.pdbx_seq_one_letter_code
_entity_poly.pdbx_strand_id
1 'polypeptide(L)'
;MLSSGKKCMLLGMVELFAFVKVLQEDFAAVMRGVSIEYGSQTKSQTNIAQLMGWKKPRKRKRHKSANDGRAPDTTKALKMTDVVPKKERKKLGRPPGALNVDRNPFTTYPLYAVSKDPQQQNQCWMAAALESLYALYSPLWLRGTDGRRTDLFTSLVTHFASRSTYELTEAGSIRAVLTKGQNKIFKLLHEKYPDSFPPGRFALCNYFLEVSLETSRNLSRALRTLFAVDEARKLNFEVHPDDPQDRFWSRKTQQCLTIRKDLHELNNIPYVDVAKLIDQWTSAKGLQTSPGLYCRACHDDPNTQDRLPLSGTTCLELLDGNPPPHLYFAVETATIAGETQRRDFLGLQDWPF
;
A
#
# COMPACT_ATOMS: atom_id res chain seq x y z
N MET A 1 44.14 19.41 20.18
CA MET A 1 43.52 19.60 21.52
C MET A 1 42.10 19.09 21.45
N LEU A 2 41.71 18.23 22.39
CA LEU A 2 40.35 17.72 22.55
C LEU A 2 39.35 18.89 22.62
N SER A 3 38.18 18.71 22.01
CA SER A 3 37.29 19.79 21.55
C SER A 3 37.01 20.92 22.56
N SER A 4 36.75 22.11 22.02
CA SER A 4 36.20 23.29 22.72
C SER A 4 34.74 23.05 23.17
N GLY A 5 34.50 21.94 23.89
CA GLY A 5 33.23 21.66 24.52
C GLY A 5 33.00 22.59 25.70
N LYS A 6 31.75 22.98 25.93
CA LYS A 6 31.32 23.88 27.03
C LYS A 6 31.57 23.34 28.45
N LYS A 7 32.08 22.11 28.59
CA LYS A 7 32.42 21.47 29.87
C LYS A 7 33.78 20.79 29.75
N CYS A 8 34.59 20.87 30.80
CA CYS A 8 35.84 20.11 30.85
C CYS A 8 35.54 18.60 30.94
N MET A 9 36.42 17.79 30.34
CA MET A 9 36.26 16.33 30.24
C MET A 9 36.02 15.67 31.61
N LEU A 10 36.70 16.15 32.65
CA LEU A 10 36.56 15.63 34.01
C LEU A 10 35.12 15.78 34.53
N LEU A 11 34.49 16.94 34.33
CA LEU A 11 33.08 17.14 34.70
C LEU A 11 32.15 16.23 33.90
N GLY A 12 32.44 16.03 32.61
CA GLY A 12 31.68 15.11 31.76
C GLY A 12 31.77 13.66 32.25
N MET A 13 32.96 13.21 32.69
CA MET A 13 33.14 11.87 33.23
C MET A 13 32.45 11.68 34.58
N VAL A 14 32.44 12.69 35.45
CA VAL A 14 31.72 12.64 36.74
C VAL A 14 30.20 12.58 36.51
N GLU A 15 29.67 13.37 35.58
CA GLU A 15 28.25 13.34 35.21
C GLU A 15 27.84 11.98 34.62
N LEU A 16 28.68 11.40 33.75
CA LEU A 16 28.44 10.09 33.18
C LEU A 16 28.47 8.99 34.25
N PHE A 17 29.43 9.05 35.18
CA PHE A 17 29.54 8.07 36.27
C PHE A 17 28.34 8.15 37.22
N ALA A 18 27.89 9.35 37.57
CA ALA A 18 26.70 9.55 38.38
C ALA A 18 25.44 9.03 37.66
N PHE A 19 25.32 9.27 36.35
CA PHE A 19 24.20 8.76 35.55
C PHE A 19 24.16 7.23 35.52
N VAL A 20 25.30 6.58 35.30
CA VAL A 20 25.40 5.11 35.31
C VAL A 20 25.04 4.53 36.69
N LYS A 21 25.43 5.20 37.78
CA LYS A 21 25.06 4.78 39.14
C LYS A 21 23.56 4.85 39.39
N VAL A 22 22.92 5.94 38.97
CA VAL A 22 21.46 6.09 39.08
C VAL A 22 20.73 5.02 38.26
N LEU A 23 21.18 4.71 37.04
CA LEU A 23 20.60 3.63 36.25
C LEU A 23 20.73 2.25 36.92
N GLN A 24 21.84 2.01 37.61
CA GLN A 24 22.06 0.76 38.34
C GLN A 24 21.11 0.62 39.54
N GLU A 25 20.84 1.71 40.24
CA GLU A 25 19.88 1.78 41.35
C GLU A 25 18.44 1.63 40.85
N ASP A 26 18.10 2.31 39.75
CA ASP A 26 16.80 2.22 39.11
C ASP A 26 16.51 0.79 38.64
N PHE A 27 17.50 0.13 38.03
CA PHE A 27 17.38 -1.28 37.64
C PHE A 27 17.09 -2.18 38.86
N ALA A 28 17.80 -1.98 39.97
CA ALA A 28 17.56 -2.74 41.20
C ALA A 28 16.16 -2.48 41.79
N ALA A 29 15.63 -1.26 41.66
CA ALA A 29 14.30 -0.90 42.11
C ALA A 29 13.19 -1.50 41.21
N VAL A 30 13.38 -1.53 39.88
CA VAL A 30 12.49 -2.22 38.94
C VAL A 30 12.45 -3.71 39.23
N MET A 31 13.61 -4.34 39.49
CA MET A 31 13.68 -5.76 39.86
C MET A 31 12.99 -6.07 41.19
N ARG A 32 12.73 -5.07 42.04
CA ARG A 32 11.93 -5.18 43.28
C ARG A 32 10.46 -4.80 43.07
N GLY A 33 10.02 -4.61 41.82
CA GLY A 33 8.64 -4.28 41.48
C GLY A 33 8.26 -2.81 41.64
N VAL A 34 9.24 -1.91 41.84
CA VAL A 34 8.98 -0.46 41.92
C VAL A 34 8.95 0.13 40.52
N SER A 35 7.82 0.71 40.12
CA SER A 35 7.68 1.40 38.83
C SER A 35 8.47 2.70 38.80
N ILE A 36 9.32 2.88 37.79
CA ILE A 36 10.11 4.10 37.59
C ILE A 36 9.62 4.82 36.34
N GLU A 37 9.25 6.09 36.48
CA GLU A 37 8.81 6.94 35.38
C GLU A 37 9.93 7.91 34.98
N TYR A 38 10.45 7.77 33.76
CA TYR A 38 11.43 8.71 33.20
C TYR A 38 10.71 9.85 32.47
N GLY A 39 10.46 10.95 33.18
CA GLY A 39 10.06 12.20 32.55
C GLY A 39 9.03 13.03 33.31
N SER A 40 9.31 14.34 33.33
CA SER A 40 8.49 15.45 33.85
C SER A 40 8.20 15.47 35.36
N GLN A 41 9.06 16.21 36.06
CA GLN A 41 8.89 16.80 37.40
C GLN A 41 7.60 16.47 38.14
N THR A 42 7.72 15.70 39.23
CA THR A 42 6.72 15.64 40.30
C THR A 42 6.54 17.03 40.92
N LYS A 43 5.31 17.33 41.35
CA LYS A 43 4.84 18.67 41.75
C LYS A 43 5.59 19.30 42.95
N SER A 44 6.46 18.57 43.63
CA SER A 44 7.10 18.99 44.88
C SER A 44 8.60 19.31 44.78
N GLN A 45 9.24 19.17 43.61
CA GLN A 45 10.66 19.54 43.48
C GLN A 45 10.82 20.97 42.96
N THR A 46 11.25 21.86 43.85
CA THR A 46 11.69 23.22 43.50
C THR A 46 13.01 23.12 42.74
N ASN A 47 13.00 23.47 41.46
CA ASN A 47 14.20 23.48 40.62
C ASN A 47 15.22 24.49 41.17
N ILE A 48 16.50 24.11 41.27
CA ILE A 48 17.61 24.94 41.79
C ILE A 48 17.65 26.32 41.12
N ALA A 49 17.33 26.42 39.83
CA ALA A 49 17.26 27.69 39.11
C ALA A 49 16.16 28.64 39.64
N GLN A 50 15.05 28.12 40.17
CA GLN A 50 13.99 28.92 40.78
C GLN A 50 14.37 29.44 42.17
N LEU A 51 15.19 28.69 42.94
CA LEU A 51 15.76 29.15 44.20
C LEU A 51 16.79 30.27 43.99
N MET A 52 17.48 30.27 42.86
CA MET A 52 18.45 31.30 42.43
C MET A 52 17.79 32.50 41.72
N GLY A 53 16.48 32.72 41.88
CA GLY A 53 15.78 33.93 41.44
C GLY A 53 15.27 33.95 40.00
N TRP A 54 15.32 32.83 39.25
CA TRP A 54 14.84 32.82 37.87
C TRP A 54 13.30 32.67 37.80
N LYS A 55 12.64 33.62 37.10
CA LYS A 55 11.19 33.57 36.87
C LYS A 55 10.83 32.37 36.00
N LYS A 56 9.86 31.58 36.46
CA LYS A 56 9.32 30.42 35.71
C LYS A 56 8.73 30.90 34.38
N PRO A 57 9.10 30.32 33.22
CA PRO A 57 8.40 30.63 31.98
C PRO A 57 6.95 30.15 32.08
N ARG A 58 6.00 31.03 31.74
CA ARG A 58 4.56 30.71 31.73
C ARG A 58 4.30 29.53 30.78
N LYS A 59 3.67 28.47 31.29
CA LYS A 59 3.35 27.25 30.53
C LYS A 59 2.63 27.60 29.21
N ARG A 60 3.14 27.07 28.09
CA ARG A 60 2.39 26.94 26.84
C ARG A 60 1.20 25.98 27.07
N LYS A 61 0.03 26.32 26.54
CA LYS A 61 -1.14 25.43 26.51
C LYS A 61 -0.73 24.09 25.89
N ARG A 62 -0.92 22.98 26.61
CA ARG A 62 -0.82 21.62 26.06
C ARG A 62 -1.81 21.51 24.89
N HIS A 63 -1.36 21.00 23.74
CA HIS A 63 -2.24 20.69 22.62
C HIS A 63 -3.31 19.69 23.07
N LYS A 64 -4.58 20.02 22.82
CA LYS A 64 -5.77 19.21 23.12
C LYS A 64 -6.04 18.12 22.06
N SER A 65 -5.12 17.86 21.14
CA SER A 65 -5.32 16.80 20.14
C SER A 65 -5.02 15.46 20.79
N ALA A 66 -6.03 14.58 20.83
CA ALA A 66 -5.83 13.17 21.10
C ALA A 66 -4.77 12.64 20.13
N ASN A 67 -3.77 11.92 20.65
CA ASN A 67 -2.80 11.20 19.83
C ASN A 67 -3.53 10.02 19.20
N ASP A 68 -3.82 10.09 17.91
CA ASP A 68 -4.52 9.07 17.13
C ASP A 68 -3.57 7.99 16.60
N GLY A 69 -2.32 7.97 17.06
CA GLY A 69 -1.29 7.00 16.63
C GLY A 69 -0.79 7.22 15.21
N ARG A 70 -1.26 8.25 14.50
CA ARG A 70 -0.79 8.57 13.15
C ARG A 70 0.43 9.48 13.20
N ALA A 71 1.36 9.27 12.27
CA ALA A 71 2.45 10.20 12.05
C ALA A 71 1.88 11.60 11.72
N PRO A 72 2.44 12.69 12.28
CA PRO A 72 1.93 14.03 12.07
C PRO A 72 1.93 14.38 10.57
N ASP A 73 0.76 14.76 10.04
CA ASP A 73 0.59 15.20 8.65
C ASP A 73 1.48 16.43 8.35
N THR A 74 2.63 16.21 7.71
CA THR A 74 3.60 17.26 7.32
C THR A 74 3.26 17.93 5.98
N THR A 75 2.18 17.53 5.30
CA THR A 75 1.83 18.00 3.95
C THR A 75 1.54 19.51 3.89
N LYS A 76 1.17 20.13 5.03
CA LYS A 76 1.05 21.60 5.15
C LYS A 76 2.40 22.32 5.17
N ALA A 77 3.46 21.67 5.66
CA ALA A 77 4.80 22.22 5.69
C ALA A 77 5.53 22.06 4.34
N LEU A 78 5.19 20.99 3.62
CA LEU A 78 5.66 20.62 2.28
C LEU A 78 5.00 21.40 1.12
N LYS A 79 4.26 22.48 1.39
CA LYS A 79 3.65 23.29 0.31
C LYS A 79 4.72 23.92 -0.58
N MET A 80 4.88 23.38 -1.79
CA MET A 80 5.45 24.07 -2.94
C MET A 80 4.36 24.93 -3.58
N THR A 81 4.49 26.23 -3.41
CA THR A 81 3.71 27.23 -4.12
C THR A 81 4.70 28.26 -4.61
N ASP A 82 5.06 28.20 -5.89
CA ASP A 82 5.90 29.21 -6.56
C ASP A 82 5.08 30.40 -7.11
N VAL A 83 3.87 30.56 -6.60
CA VAL A 83 3.12 31.80 -6.79
C VAL A 83 3.28 32.65 -5.54
N VAL A 84 4.02 33.74 -5.68
CA VAL A 84 4.18 34.81 -4.68
C VAL A 84 2.80 35.13 -4.06
N PRO A 85 2.58 34.92 -2.75
CA PRO A 85 1.31 35.27 -2.14
C PRO A 85 1.25 36.80 -1.99
N LYS A 86 0.25 37.43 -2.61
CA LYS A 86 -0.28 38.71 -2.13
C LYS A 86 -0.55 38.56 -0.63
N LYS A 87 -0.04 39.53 0.14
CA LYS A 87 -0.01 39.56 1.61
C LYS A 87 -1.38 39.25 2.21
N GLU A 88 -1.54 38.05 2.77
CA GLU A 88 -2.56 37.78 3.79
C GLU A 88 -1.92 37.62 5.18
N ARG A 89 -2.38 38.51 6.06
CA ARG A 89 -2.30 38.62 7.53
C ARG A 89 -1.31 37.69 8.27
N LYS A 90 -0.41 38.35 9.01
CA LYS A 90 0.64 37.82 9.91
C LYS A 90 0.17 36.58 10.70
N LYS A 91 0.64 35.40 10.29
CA LYS A 91 0.60 34.19 11.11
C LYS A 91 1.74 34.23 12.12
N LEU A 92 1.43 33.94 13.37
CA LEU A 92 2.36 33.73 14.47
C LEU A 92 3.54 32.86 13.98
N GLY A 93 4.74 33.45 14.02
CA GLY A 93 5.94 32.88 13.44
C GLY A 93 6.38 31.57 14.12
N ARG A 94 7.03 30.73 13.31
CA ARG A 94 7.68 29.47 13.65
C ARG A 94 8.69 29.62 14.81
N PRO A 95 8.91 28.59 15.64
CA PRO A 95 9.98 28.61 16.64
C PRO A 95 11.34 28.90 15.98
N PRO A 96 12.17 29.80 16.55
CA PRO A 96 13.54 30.00 16.09
C PRO A 96 14.31 28.68 16.14
N GLY A 97 14.96 28.29 15.03
CA GLY A 97 15.81 27.10 14.96
C GLY A 97 15.14 25.81 14.46
N ALA A 98 13.86 25.82 14.07
CA ALA A 98 13.28 24.66 13.40
C ALA A 98 13.89 24.48 11.99
N LEU A 99 14.63 23.38 11.78
CA LEU A 99 15.18 22.99 10.48
C LEU A 99 14.10 23.12 9.40
N ASN A 100 14.40 23.82 8.31
CA ASN A 100 13.47 23.93 7.18
C ASN A 100 13.03 22.53 6.77
N VAL A 101 11.72 22.37 6.56
CA VAL A 101 11.27 21.20 5.80
C VAL A 101 11.98 21.30 4.48
N ASP A 102 12.78 20.28 4.17
CA ASP A 102 13.47 20.25 2.91
C ASP A 102 12.41 20.34 1.82
N ARG A 103 12.59 21.30 0.93
CA ARG A 103 11.75 21.49 -0.25
C ARG A 103 12.57 21.23 -1.49
N ASN A 104 13.72 20.57 -1.35
CA ASN A 104 14.47 20.13 -2.48
C ASN A 104 13.69 18.97 -3.13
N PRO A 105 13.27 19.10 -4.41
CA PRO A 105 12.57 18.03 -5.13
C PRO A 105 13.36 16.72 -5.19
N PHE A 106 14.70 16.78 -5.06
CA PHE A 106 15.57 15.60 -5.00
C PHE A 106 15.58 14.88 -3.64
N THR A 107 14.99 15.49 -2.61
CA THR A 107 14.94 14.95 -1.24
C THR A 107 13.52 14.73 -0.75
N THR A 108 12.54 15.29 -1.46
CA THR A 108 11.16 15.43 -1.01
C THR A 108 10.22 15.07 -2.14
N TYR A 109 9.59 13.90 -2.03
CA TYR A 109 8.67 13.40 -3.04
C TYR A 109 7.26 13.94 -2.82
N PRO A 110 6.64 14.61 -3.82
CA PRO A 110 5.26 15.08 -3.72
C PRO A 110 4.29 13.90 -3.82
N LEU A 111 3.45 13.73 -2.80
CA LEU A 111 2.47 12.63 -2.69
C LEU A 111 1.03 13.16 -2.71
N TYR A 112 0.08 12.28 -3.04
CA TYR A 112 -1.35 12.57 -2.83
C TYR A 112 -1.62 12.94 -1.38
N ALA A 113 -2.31 14.06 -1.18
CA ALA A 113 -2.55 14.63 0.13
C ALA A 113 -3.93 14.26 0.67
N VAL A 114 -4.04 14.17 1.99
CA VAL A 114 -5.35 14.05 2.65
C VAL A 114 -6.19 15.30 2.37
N SER A 115 -7.40 15.09 1.85
CA SER A 115 -8.36 16.17 1.65
C SER A 115 -8.91 16.64 3.00
N LYS A 116 -9.19 17.94 3.10
CA LYS A 116 -9.85 18.52 4.28
C LYS A 116 -11.37 18.37 4.22
N ASP A 117 -11.90 18.11 3.03
CA ASP A 117 -13.32 17.89 2.82
C ASP A 117 -13.73 16.56 3.46
N PRO A 118 -14.69 16.54 4.41
CA PRO A 118 -15.21 15.32 5.03
C PRO A 118 -15.60 14.23 4.01
N GLN A 119 -16.11 14.60 2.84
CA GLN A 119 -16.51 13.65 1.81
C GLN A 119 -15.34 13.01 1.07
N GLN A 120 -14.14 13.58 1.17
CA GLN A 120 -12.92 13.10 0.52
C GLN A 120 -11.86 12.64 1.54
N GLN A 121 -12.27 12.44 2.80
CA GLN A 121 -11.41 11.82 3.81
C GLN A 121 -11.23 10.32 3.55
N ASN A 122 -10.21 9.73 4.18
CA ASN A 122 -9.97 8.28 4.20
C ASN A 122 -9.66 7.63 2.84
N GLN A 123 -9.13 8.41 1.89
CA GLN A 123 -8.73 7.94 0.55
C GLN A 123 -7.29 7.39 0.47
N CYS A 124 -6.73 6.92 1.59
CA CYS A 124 -5.36 6.39 1.60
C CYS A 124 -5.18 5.15 0.70
N TRP A 125 -6.24 4.34 0.56
CA TRP A 125 -6.28 3.21 -0.37
C TRP A 125 -6.06 3.65 -1.82
N MET A 126 -6.68 4.76 -2.22
CA MET A 126 -6.53 5.30 -3.57
C MET A 126 -5.17 5.96 -3.76
N ALA A 127 -4.72 6.74 -2.76
CA ALA A 127 -3.40 7.36 -2.80
C ALA A 127 -2.29 6.31 -2.98
N ALA A 128 -2.32 5.23 -2.19
CA ALA A 128 -1.35 4.14 -2.30
C ALA A 128 -1.38 3.50 -3.70
N ALA A 129 -2.56 3.14 -4.19
CA ALA A 129 -2.72 2.54 -5.52
C ALA A 129 -2.26 3.49 -6.65
N LEU A 130 -2.57 4.78 -6.56
CA LEU A 130 -2.17 5.76 -7.57
C LEU A 130 -0.65 5.95 -7.61
N GLU A 131 0.04 5.95 -6.48
CA GLU A 131 1.51 6.01 -6.47
C GLU A 131 2.13 4.71 -6.99
N SER A 132 1.59 3.55 -6.60
CA SER A 132 2.05 2.25 -7.11
C SER A 132 1.88 2.14 -8.63
N LEU A 133 0.74 2.55 -9.17
CA LEU A 133 0.51 2.55 -10.61
C LEU A 133 1.34 3.62 -11.33
N TYR A 134 1.58 4.78 -10.71
CA TYR A 134 2.43 5.82 -11.32
C TYR A 134 3.89 5.37 -11.43
N ALA A 135 4.39 4.58 -10.48
CA ALA A 135 5.73 3.99 -10.58
C ALA A 135 5.89 3.05 -11.80
N LEU A 136 4.79 2.43 -12.25
CA LEU A 136 4.75 1.58 -13.45
C LEU A 136 4.41 2.36 -14.73
N TYR A 137 3.99 3.62 -14.60
CA TYR A 137 3.51 4.41 -15.72
C TYR A 137 4.64 4.67 -16.73
N SER A 138 4.36 4.38 -17.98
CA SER A 138 5.26 4.64 -19.10
C SER A 138 4.48 5.15 -20.31
N PRO A 139 5.13 5.74 -21.33
CA PRO A 139 4.45 6.18 -22.55
C PRO A 139 3.65 5.09 -23.28
N LEU A 140 3.93 3.80 -23.00
CA LEU A 140 3.16 2.68 -23.53
C LEU A 140 1.67 2.73 -23.11
N TRP A 141 1.36 3.32 -21.96
CA TRP A 141 0.00 3.48 -21.45
C TRP A 141 -0.87 4.42 -22.27
N LEU A 142 -0.25 5.31 -23.05
CA LEU A 142 -0.95 6.24 -23.93
C LEU A 142 -1.41 5.58 -25.24
N ARG A 143 -0.86 4.41 -25.59
CA ARG A 143 -1.15 3.73 -26.86
C ARG A 143 -2.63 3.34 -26.96
N GLY A 144 -3.29 3.73 -28.04
CA GLY A 144 -4.70 3.38 -28.28
C GLY A 144 -5.70 4.10 -27.38
N THR A 145 -5.26 5.15 -26.67
CA THR A 145 -6.14 6.12 -26.01
C THR A 145 -6.22 7.39 -26.85
N ASP A 146 -7.41 7.95 -27.02
CA ASP A 146 -7.62 9.26 -27.66
C ASP A 146 -7.76 10.39 -26.62
N GLY A 147 -7.70 10.05 -25.33
CA GLY A 147 -7.89 10.95 -24.19
C GLY A 147 -9.31 11.49 -24.03
N ARG A 148 -10.26 11.09 -24.88
CA ARG A 148 -11.64 11.62 -24.88
C ARG A 148 -12.60 10.79 -24.03
N ARG A 149 -12.27 9.52 -23.84
CA ARG A 149 -13.11 8.58 -23.08
C ARG A 149 -13.11 8.91 -21.58
N THR A 150 -14.25 8.68 -20.95
CA THR A 150 -14.50 8.93 -19.53
C THR A 150 -14.44 7.67 -18.68
N ASP A 151 -13.87 6.58 -19.21
CA ASP A 151 -13.60 5.38 -18.43
C ASP A 151 -12.49 5.61 -17.40
N LEU A 152 -12.40 4.68 -16.45
CA LEU A 152 -11.55 4.84 -15.27
C LEU A 152 -10.08 4.77 -15.66
N PHE A 153 -9.72 3.83 -16.52
CA PHE A 153 -8.36 3.72 -17.04
C PHE A 153 -7.91 4.95 -17.81
N THR A 154 -8.72 5.49 -18.73
CA THR A 154 -8.35 6.72 -19.46
C THR A 154 -8.20 7.91 -18.51
N SER A 155 -9.02 7.98 -17.46
CA SER A 155 -8.90 9.02 -16.43
C SER A 155 -7.58 8.89 -15.64
N LEU A 156 -7.15 7.67 -15.32
CA LEU A 156 -5.86 7.39 -14.70
C LEU A 156 -4.69 7.80 -15.61
N VAL A 157 -4.70 7.33 -16.85
CA VAL A 157 -3.65 7.64 -17.84
C VAL A 157 -3.55 9.15 -18.07
N THR A 158 -4.67 9.85 -18.21
CA THR A 158 -4.69 11.31 -18.39
C THR A 158 -4.11 12.04 -17.18
N HIS A 159 -4.41 11.55 -15.97
CA HIS A 159 -3.88 12.11 -14.74
C HIS A 159 -2.36 11.89 -14.63
N PHE A 160 -1.88 10.66 -14.91
CA PHE A 160 -0.45 10.35 -14.91
C PHE A 160 0.30 11.12 -16.00
N ALA A 161 -0.29 11.28 -17.19
CA ALA A 161 0.24 12.15 -18.22
C ALA A 161 0.38 13.59 -17.72
N SER A 162 -0.66 14.14 -17.08
CA SER A 162 -0.63 15.49 -16.51
C SER A 162 0.45 15.65 -15.43
N ARG A 163 0.66 14.62 -14.60
CA ARG A 163 1.73 14.59 -13.59
C ARG A 163 3.11 14.57 -14.26
N SER A 164 3.33 13.68 -15.22
CA SER A 164 4.59 13.59 -15.95
C SER A 164 4.90 14.87 -16.73
N THR A 165 3.90 15.53 -17.34
CA THR A 165 4.08 16.84 -17.98
C THR A 165 4.51 17.90 -16.97
N TYR A 166 3.93 17.92 -15.76
CA TYR A 166 4.41 18.81 -14.71
C TYR A 166 5.86 18.49 -14.33
N GLU A 167 6.23 17.21 -14.16
CA GLU A 167 7.60 16.83 -13.79
C GLU A 167 8.62 17.23 -14.88
N LEU A 168 8.22 17.26 -16.15
CA LEU A 168 9.07 17.67 -17.27
C LEU A 168 9.15 19.20 -17.47
N THR A 169 8.05 19.92 -17.22
CA THR A 169 7.94 21.35 -17.54
C THR A 169 8.04 22.26 -16.32
N GLU A 170 7.81 21.70 -15.13
CA GLU A 170 7.63 22.37 -13.84
C GLU A 170 6.56 23.47 -13.86
N ALA A 171 5.70 23.46 -14.89
CA ALA A 171 4.72 24.50 -15.10
C ALA A 171 3.48 24.28 -14.23
N GLY A 172 3.21 25.24 -13.34
CA GLY A 172 2.00 25.28 -12.53
C GLY A 172 2.23 24.75 -11.11
N SER A 173 1.38 23.81 -10.66
CA SER A 173 1.45 23.31 -9.28
C SER A 173 1.16 21.81 -9.23
N ILE A 174 2.16 21.02 -8.81
CA ILE A 174 1.99 19.58 -8.59
C ILE A 174 0.82 19.27 -7.67
N ARG A 175 0.64 20.06 -6.61
CA ARG A 175 -0.48 19.91 -5.70
C ARG A 175 -1.81 20.02 -6.42
N ALA A 176 -1.94 20.97 -7.34
CA ALA A 176 -3.16 21.15 -8.11
C ALA A 176 -3.39 19.96 -9.06
N VAL A 177 -2.34 19.46 -9.71
CA VAL A 177 -2.41 18.27 -10.58
C VAL A 177 -2.88 17.04 -9.77
N LEU A 178 -2.20 16.73 -8.66
CA LEU A 178 -2.54 15.59 -7.79
C LEU A 178 -3.96 15.70 -7.24
N THR A 179 -4.35 16.88 -6.72
CA THR A 179 -5.69 17.08 -6.13
C THR A 179 -6.79 16.96 -7.20
N LYS A 180 -6.59 17.53 -8.40
CA LYS A 180 -7.57 17.45 -9.48
C LYS A 180 -7.76 16.02 -9.97
N GLY A 181 -6.66 15.29 -10.17
CA GLY A 181 -6.70 13.88 -10.58
C GLY A 181 -7.41 13.00 -9.56
N GLN A 182 -6.97 13.07 -8.30
CA GLN A 182 -7.58 12.36 -7.17
C GLN A 182 -9.09 12.61 -7.10
N ASN A 183 -9.52 13.86 -7.16
CA ASN A 183 -10.95 14.20 -7.06
C ASN A 183 -11.75 13.71 -8.28
N LYS A 184 -11.19 13.82 -9.48
CA LYS A 184 -11.86 13.36 -10.71
C LYS A 184 -12.04 11.83 -10.69
N ILE A 185 -10.99 11.10 -10.33
CA ILE A 185 -11.00 9.63 -10.27
C ILE A 185 -11.97 9.16 -9.20
N PHE A 186 -11.93 9.76 -8.00
CA PHE A 186 -12.86 9.42 -6.92
C PHE A 186 -14.32 9.66 -7.31
N LYS A 187 -14.62 10.80 -7.94
CA LYS A 187 -15.98 11.11 -8.39
C LYS A 187 -16.48 10.05 -9.38
N LEU A 188 -15.65 9.67 -10.35
CA LEU A 188 -16.00 8.64 -11.33
C LEU A 188 -16.23 7.26 -10.68
N LEU A 189 -15.42 6.90 -9.69
CA LEU A 189 -15.59 5.66 -8.93
C LEU A 189 -16.89 5.63 -8.15
N HIS A 190 -17.19 6.70 -7.42
CA HIS A 190 -18.39 6.81 -6.61
C HIS A 190 -19.65 6.76 -7.49
N GLU A 191 -19.63 7.40 -8.66
CA GLU A 191 -20.73 7.35 -9.63
C GLU A 191 -20.99 5.94 -10.17
N LYS A 192 -19.92 5.15 -10.40
CA LYS A 192 -20.05 3.78 -10.93
C LYS A 192 -20.32 2.71 -9.86
N TYR A 193 -19.73 2.87 -8.67
CA TYR A 193 -19.79 1.89 -7.59
C TYR A 193 -20.02 2.61 -6.25
N PRO A 194 -21.23 3.14 -6.04
CA PRO A 194 -21.53 3.98 -4.87
C PRO A 194 -21.35 3.23 -3.54
N ASP A 195 -21.68 1.93 -3.52
CA ASP A 195 -21.59 1.10 -2.32
C ASP A 195 -20.14 0.71 -1.97
N SER A 196 -19.31 0.50 -2.99
CA SER A 196 -17.91 0.10 -2.82
C SER A 196 -16.99 1.29 -2.53
N PHE A 197 -17.32 2.48 -3.05
CA PHE A 197 -16.56 3.72 -2.82
C PHE A 197 -17.43 4.85 -2.23
N PRO A 198 -17.89 4.70 -0.98
CA PRO A 198 -18.69 5.73 -0.33
C PRO A 198 -17.84 6.95 0.08
N PRO A 199 -18.38 8.19 0.00
CA PRO A 199 -17.68 9.40 0.41
C PRO A 199 -17.25 9.38 1.88
N GLY A 200 -16.02 9.83 2.14
CA GLY A 200 -15.45 9.98 3.48
C GLY A 200 -15.12 8.67 4.21
N ARG A 201 -15.27 7.51 3.58
CA ARG A 201 -15.04 6.19 4.18
C ARG A 201 -13.83 5.49 3.54
N PHE A 202 -13.30 4.50 4.26
CA PHE A 202 -12.31 3.59 3.69
C PHE A 202 -12.97 2.69 2.64
N ALA A 203 -12.21 2.35 1.61
CA ALA A 203 -12.57 1.37 0.61
C ALA A 203 -11.39 0.42 0.37
N LEU A 204 -11.66 -0.67 -0.36
CA LEU A 204 -10.66 -1.69 -0.65
C LEU A 204 -9.75 -1.24 -1.79
N CYS A 205 -8.44 -1.19 -1.51
CA CYS A 205 -7.40 -0.87 -2.50
C CYS A 205 -7.39 -1.89 -3.65
N ASN A 206 -7.45 -3.19 -3.32
CA ASN A 206 -7.43 -4.27 -4.32
C ASN A 206 -8.62 -4.15 -5.28
N TYR A 207 -9.82 -3.86 -4.77
CA TYR A 207 -11.00 -3.67 -5.62
C TYR A 207 -10.86 -2.45 -6.53
N PHE A 208 -10.26 -1.36 -6.04
CA PHE A 208 -9.95 -0.21 -6.89
C PHE A 208 -8.99 -0.58 -8.04
N LEU A 209 -7.93 -1.34 -7.77
CA LEU A 209 -6.99 -1.80 -8.79
C LEU A 209 -7.67 -2.72 -9.80
N GLU A 210 -8.48 -3.67 -9.34
CA GLU A 210 -9.25 -4.60 -10.18
C GLU A 210 -10.13 -3.83 -11.17
N VAL A 211 -11.02 -2.94 -10.69
CA VAL A 211 -11.92 -2.20 -11.58
C VAL A 211 -11.21 -1.18 -12.47
N SER A 212 -10.01 -0.73 -12.08
CA SER A 212 -9.17 0.17 -12.87
C SER A 212 -8.47 -0.52 -14.04
N LEU A 213 -8.11 -1.80 -13.87
CA LEU A 213 -7.32 -2.57 -14.82
C LEU A 213 -8.15 -3.56 -15.65
N GLU A 214 -9.42 -3.79 -15.28
CA GLU A 214 -10.27 -4.75 -15.98
C GLU A 214 -10.61 -4.31 -17.41
N THR A 215 -10.33 -5.17 -18.39
CA THR A 215 -10.54 -4.87 -19.83
C THR A 215 -12.02 -4.90 -20.23
N SER A 216 -12.87 -5.61 -19.50
CA SER A 216 -14.32 -5.64 -19.74
C SER A 216 -14.96 -4.27 -19.45
N ARG A 217 -14.40 -3.50 -18.51
CA ARG A 217 -14.94 -2.23 -18.02
C ARG A 217 -14.25 -1.00 -18.57
N ASN A 218 -13.09 -1.19 -19.22
CA ASN A 218 -12.25 -0.14 -19.75
C ASN A 218 -11.86 -0.48 -21.20
N LEU A 219 -12.23 0.37 -22.16
CA LEU A 219 -12.16 0.06 -23.59
C LEU A 219 -10.77 0.29 -24.19
N SER A 220 -9.73 0.37 -23.36
CA SER A 220 -8.37 0.70 -23.80
C SER A 220 -7.65 -0.52 -24.37
N ARG A 221 -7.17 -0.42 -25.61
CA ARG A 221 -6.31 -1.45 -26.22
C ARG A 221 -4.99 -1.59 -25.46
N ALA A 222 -4.48 -0.51 -24.86
CA ALA A 222 -3.26 -0.55 -24.05
C ALA A 222 -3.39 -1.48 -22.84
N LEU A 223 -4.55 -1.54 -22.18
CA LEU A 223 -4.73 -2.42 -21.02
C LEU A 223 -4.44 -3.88 -21.33
N ARG A 224 -4.95 -4.36 -22.48
CA ARG A 224 -4.71 -5.74 -22.91
C ARG A 224 -3.23 -6.00 -23.17
N THR A 225 -2.52 -5.07 -23.79
CA THR A 225 -1.08 -5.24 -24.05
C THR A 225 -0.20 -5.06 -22.82
N LEU A 226 -0.67 -4.34 -21.80
CA LEU A 226 0.12 -3.96 -20.64
C LEU A 226 -0.01 -4.91 -19.47
N PHE A 227 -1.23 -5.42 -19.24
CA PHE A 227 -1.60 -6.11 -18.00
C PHE A 227 -2.19 -7.49 -18.22
N ALA A 228 -2.57 -7.85 -19.44
CA ALA A 228 -3.34 -9.05 -19.66
C ALA A 228 -2.47 -10.28 -19.93
N VAL A 229 -2.95 -11.41 -19.42
CA VAL A 229 -2.44 -12.76 -19.66
C VAL A 229 -3.64 -13.67 -19.91
N ASP A 230 -3.50 -14.68 -20.75
CA ASP A 230 -4.55 -15.67 -20.93
C ASP A 230 -4.35 -16.79 -19.91
N GLU A 231 -5.39 -17.11 -19.14
CA GLU A 231 -5.38 -18.24 -18.23
C GLU A 231 -6.18 -19.37 -18.88
N ALA A 232 -5.50 -20.48 -19.19
CA ALA A 232 -6.10 -21.70 -19.69
C ALA A 232 -6.32 -22.66 -18.53
N ARG A 233 -7.58 -23.03 -18.29
CA ARG A 233 -7.96 -23.98 -17.23
C ARG A 233 -8.51 -25.25 -17.86
N LYS A 234 -8.00 -26.39 -17.44
CA LYS A 234 -8.45 -27.74 -17.80
C LYS A 234 -9.04 -28.42 -16.57
N LEU A 235 -10.20 -29.04 -16.71
CA LEU A 235 -10.78 -29.91 -15.68
C LEU A 235 -10.46 -31.37 -16.00
N ASN A 236 -10.04 -32.13 -14.99
CA ASN A 236 -9.74 -33.54 -15.08
C ASN A 236 -10.79 -34.35 -14.29
N PHE A 237 -11.24 -35.45 -14.87
CA PHE A 237 -12.22 -36.36 -14.29
C PHE A 237 -11.55 -37.71 -14.00
N GLU A 238 -11.34 -38.04 -12.73
CA GLU A 238 -10.70 -39.32 -12.36
C GLU A 238 -11.62 -40.53 -12.59
N VAL A 239 -12.94 -40.33 -12.54
CA VAL A 239 -13.97 -41.38 -12.65
C VAL A 239 -14.26 -41.76 -14.11
N HIS A 240 -14.01 -40.85 -15.06
CA HIS A 240 -14.25 -41.06 -16.49
C HIS A 240 -13.02 -40.63 -17.31
N PRO A 241 -11.92 -41.40 -17.27
CA PRO A 241 -10.70 -41.07 -18.01
C PRO A 241 -10.85 -41.17 -19.53
N ASP A 242 -11.80 -41.99 -20.01
CA ASP A 242 -12.01 -42.32 -21.43
C ASP A 242 -13.12 -41.49 -22.12
N ASP A 243 -13.79 -40.58 -21.41
CA ASP A 243 -14.71 -39.65 -22.08
C ASP A 243 -13.86 -38.66 -22.90
N PRO A 244 -14.00 -38.55 -24.25
CA PRO A 244 -13.14 -37.73 -25.11
C PRO A 244 -13.36 -36.21 -24.94
N GLN A 245 -13.66 -35.76 -23.73
CA GLN A 245 -13.92 -34.37 -23.44
C GLN A 245 -12.62 -33.61 -23.18
N ASP A 246 -11.94 -33.34 -24.28
CA ASP A 246 -11.21 -32.08 -24.55
C ASP A 246 -12.08 -30.81 -24.35
N ARG A 247 -13.25 -30.91 -23.69
CA ARG A 247 -14.32 -29.90 -23.71
C ARG A 247 -14.29 -28.89 -22.56
N PHE A 248 -13.42 -29.05 -21.57
CA PHE A 248 -13.37 -28.13 -20.42
C PHE A 248 -12.11 -27.30 -20.34
N TRP A 249 -11.59 -26.89 -21.50
CA TRP A 249 -10.66 -25.78 -21.58
C TRP A 249 -11.44 -24.47 -21.50
N SER A 250 -11.43 -23.84 -20.33
CA SER A 250 -11.86 -22.44 -20.24
C SER A 250 -10.63 -21.55 -20.38
N ARG A 251 -10.54 -20.80 -21.48
CA ARG A 251 -9.54 -19.75 -21.63
C ARG A 251 -10.17 -18.42 -21.22
N LYS A 252 -9.55 -17.71 -20.28
CA LYS A 252 -9.99 -16.40 -19.82
C LYS A 252 -8.82 -15.43 -19.78
N THR A 253 -8.97 -14.28 -20.41
CA THR A 253 -8.00 -13.20 -20.29
C THR A 253 -8.12 -12.54 -18.90
N GLN A 254 -7.07 -12.65 -18.10
CA GLN A 254 -6.96 -12.07 -16.76
C GLN A 254 -6.06 -10.84 -16.79
N GLN A 255 -6.37 -9.83 -15.96
CA GLN A 255 -5.47 -8.69 -15.69
C GLN A 255 -4.97 -8.68 -14.24
N CYS A 256 -5.62 -9.49 -13.39
CA CYS A 256 -5.26 -9.71 -12.00
C CYS A 256 -5.20 -11.21 -11.76
N LEU A 257 -4.06 -11.70 -11.28
CA LEU A 257 -3.90 -13.09 -10.87
C LEU A 257 -4.02 -13.19 -9.37
N THR A 258 -4.85 -14.11 -8.89
CA THR A 258 -5.04 -14.29 -7.45
C THR A 258 -4.12 -15.39 -6.92
N ILE A 259 -3.22 -15.03 -6.00
CA ILE A 259 -2.39 -15.99 -5.26
C ILE A 259 -3.14 -16.40 -4.01
N ARG A 260 -3.51 -17.68 -3.96
CA ARG A 260 -4.25 -18.29 -2.87
C ARG A 260 -3.37 -19.32 -2.16
N LYS A 261 -3.58 -19.52 -0.87
CA LYS A 261 -2.80 -20.48 -0.07
C LYS A 261 -2.91 -21.91 -0.61
N ASP A 262 -4.10 -22.31 -1.05
CA ASP A 262 -4.37 -23.65 -1.62
C ASP A 262 -3.57 -23.93 -2.90
N LEU A 263 -3.26 -22.91 -3.72
CA LEU A 263 -2.40 -23.09 -4.90
C LEU A 263 -1.01 -23.59 -4.53
N HIS A 264 -0.43 -23.08 -3.44
CA HIS A 264 0.86 -23.55 -2.94
C HIS A 264 0.77 -24.97 -2.37
N GLU A 265 -0.25 -25.24 -1.55
CA GLU A 265 -0.47 -26.55 -0.92
C GLU A 265 -0.68 -27.66 -1.95
N LEU A 266 -1.58 -27.45 -2.92
CA LEU A 266 -1.91 -28.44 -3.96
C LEU A 266 -0.72 -28.74 -4.90
N ASN A 267 0.21 -27.80 -5.05
CA ASN A 267 1.36 -27.95 -5.93
C ASN A 267 2.65 -28.35 -5.19
N ASN A 268 2.58 -28.56 -3.87
CA ASN A 268 3.74 -28.83 -3.02
C ASN A 268 4.85 -27.76 -3.16
N ILE A 269 4.44 -26.49 -3.25
CA ILE A 269 5.34 -25.34 -3.34
C ILE A 269 5.27 -24.58 -2.02
N PRO A 270 6.39 -24.33 -1.32
CA PRO A 270 6.39 -23.50 -0.12
C PRO A 270 5.82 -22.11 -0.40
N TYR A 271 5.07 -21.52 0.55
CA TYR A 271 4.52 -20.16 0.38
C TYR A 271 5.60 -19.09 0.20
N VAL A 272 6.81 -19.36 0.68
CA VAL A 272 7.96 -18.48 0.54
C VAL A 272 8.38 -18.34 -0.92
N ASP A 273 8.25 -19.38 -1.73
CA ASP A 273 8.82 -19.45 -3.07
C ASP A 273 7.78 -19.10 -4.13
N VAL A 274 7.50 -17.80 -4.28
CA VAL A 274 6.52 -17.31 -5.27
C VAL A 274 7.08 -17.43 -6.69
N ALA A 275 8.40 -17.30 -6.86
CA ALA A 275 9.06 -17.47 -8.15
C ALA A 275 8.79 -18.86 -8.74
N LYS A 276 9.01 -19.92 -7.95
CA LYS A 276 8.72 -21.30 -8.37
C LYS A 276 7.25 -21.53 -8.69
N LEU A 277 6.34 -20.87 -7.96
CA LEU A 277 4.91 -20.92 -8.27
C LEU A 277 4.63 -20.35 -9.66
N ILE A 278 5.18 -19.17 -9.98
CA ILE A 278 5.00 -18.50 -11.27
C ILE A 278 5.65 -19.31 -12.41
N ASP A 279 6.85 -19.84 -12.20
CA ASP A 279 7.55 -20.69 -13.16
C ASP A 279 6.74 -21.95 -13.48
N GLN A 280 6.18 -22.60 -12.45
CA GLN A 280 5.32 -23.76 -12.69
C GLN A 280 4.01 -23.36 -13.39
N TRP A 281 3.42 -22.21 -13.06
CA TRP A 281 2.18 -21.73 -13.66
C TRP A 281 2.33 -21.37 -15.14
N THR A 282 3.49 -20.87 -15.55
CA THR A 282 3.82 -20.57 -16.95
C THR A 282 4.39 -21.76 -17.72
N SER A 283 4.70 -22.87 -17.03
CA SER A 283 5.17 -24.10 -17.66
C SER A 283 4.04 -24.88 -18.34
N ALA A 284 4.40 -25.80 -19.25
CA ALA A 284 3.44 -26.72 -19.87
C ALA A 284 2.71 -27.63 -18.87
N LYS A 285 3.27 -27.83 -17.65
CA LYS A 285 2.65 -28.63 -16.59
C LYS A 285 1.51 -27.87 -15.90
N GLY A 286 1.65 -26.55 -15.76
CA GLY A 286 0.71 -25.71 -15.01
C GLY A 286 0.64 -25.99 -13.51
N LEU A 287 -0.31 -25.32 -12.86
CA LEU A 287 -0.65 -25.54 -11.45
C LEU A 287 -1.89 -26.43 -11.32
N GLN A 288 -1.83 -27.35 -10.38
CA GLN A 288 -2.98 -28.09 -9.89
C GLN A 288 -3.91 -27.16 -9.09
N THR A 289 -5.21 -27.34 -9.26
CA THR A 289 -6.28 -26.54 -8.66
C THR A 289 -7.42 -27.44 -8.23
N SER A 290 -8.12 -27.03 -7.17
CA SER A 290 -9.39 -27.64 -6.77
C SER A 290 -10.51 -26.63 -7.03
N PRO A 291 -11.25 -26.75 -8.14
CA PRO A 291 -12.33 -25.83 -8.49
C PRO A 291 -13.58 -26.01 -7.63
N GLY A 292 -13.64 -27.04 -6.77
CA GLY A 292 -14.82 -27.35 -5.96
C GLY A 292 -16.06 -27.76 -6.78
N LEU A 293 -15.85 -28.17 -8.03
CA LEU A 293 -16.88 -28.64 -8.94
C LEU A 293 -17.02 -30.16 -8.82
N TYR A 294 -18.22 -30.66 -9.09
CA TYR A 294 -18.52 -32.09 -9.11
C TYR A 294 -19.03 -32.49 -10.49
N CYS A 295 -18.74 -33.72 -10.90
CA CYS A 295 -19.33 -34.27 -12.12
C CYS A 295 -20.84 -34.43 -11.92
N ARG A 296 -21.63 -33.82 -12.80
CA ARG A 296 -23.10 -33.93 -12.74
C ARG A 296 -23.58 -35.36 -12.95
N ALA A 297 -22.96 -36.11 -13.87
CA ALA A 297 -23.32 -37.50 -14.12
C ALA A 297 -23.07 -38.40 -12.89
N CYS A 298 -21.92 -38.24 -12.22
CA CYS A 298 -21.62 -38.97 -10.98
C CYS A 298 -22.47 -38.50 -9.79
N HIS A 299 -22.89 -37.23 -9.78
CA HIS A 299 -23.75 -36.68 -8.74
C HIS A 299 -25.16 -37.29 -8.79
N ASP A 300 -25.68 -37.50 -10.00
CA ASP A 300 -27.04 -37.97 -10.23
C ASP A 300 -27.15 -39.52 -10.20
N ASP A 301 -26.01 -40.24 -10.15
CA ASP A 301 -25.98 -41.70 -10.02
C ASP A 301 -26.06 -42.16 -8.55
N PRO A 302 -27.14 -42.86 -8.14
CA PRO A 302 -27.31 -43.34 -6.77
C PRO A 302 -26.33 -44.46 -6.37
N ASN A 303 -25.63 -45.10 -7.31
CA ASN A 303 -24.65 -46.16 -7.02
C ASN A 303 -23.22 -45.63 -6.80
N THR A 304 -22.96 -44.35 -7.03
CA THR A 304 -21.63 -43.77 -6.83
C THR A 304 -21.42 -43.43 -5.35
N GLN A 305 -20.76 -44.33 -4.62
CA GLN A 305 -20.50 -44.16 -3.18
C GLN A 305 -19.45 -43.08 -2.87
N ASP A 306 -18.52 -42.80 -3.80
CA ASP A 306 -17.48 -41.77 -3.62
C ASP A 306 -17.62 -40.64 -4.66
N ARG A 307 -18.32 -39.58 -4.25
CA ARG A 307 -18.45 -38.34 -5.02
C ARG A 307 -17.17 -37.51 -4.87
N LEU A 308 -16.17 -37.81 -5.66
CA LEU A 308 -14.92 -37.05 -5.64
C LEU A 308 -15.10 -35.69 -6.34
N PRO A 309 -14.57 -34.59 -5.77
CA PRO A 309 -14.51 -33.31 -6.46
C PRO A 309 -13.57 -33.40 -7.67
N LEU A 310 -13.87 -32.62 -8.70
CA LEU A 310 -13.01 -32.52 -9.88
C LEU A 310 -11.66 -31.92 -9.50
N SER A 311 -10.59 -32.45 -10.10
CA SER A 311 -9.29 -31.79 -10.11
C SER A 311 -9.17 -30.92 -11.37
N GLY A 312 -8.34 -29.89 -11.31
CA GLY A 312 -8.10 -29.03 -12.46
C GLY A 312 -6.65 -28.61 -12.59
N THR A 313 -6.24 -28.29 -13.80
CA THR A 313 -4.94 -27.70 -14.09
C THR A 313 -5.14 -26.29 -14.65
N THR A 314 -4.37 -25.30 -14.19
CA THR A 314 -4.34 -23.95 -14.77
C THR A 314 -2.94 -23.63 -15.29
N CYS A 315 -2.86 -23.05 -16.49
CA CYS A 315 -1.65 -22.57 -17.12
C CYS A 315 -1.81 -21.12 -17.55
N LEU A 316 -0.76 -20.31 -17.40
CA LEU A 316 -0.70 -18.98 -17.96
C LEU A 316 -0.12 -19.05 -19.37
N GLU A 317 -0.85 -18.47 -20.32
CA GLU A 317 -0.47 -18.33 -21.72
C GLU A 317 -0.20 -16.86 -22.02
N LEU A 318 0.93 -16.60 -22.68
CA LEU A 318 1.33 -15.26 -23.06
C LEU A 318 0.52 -14.81 -24.29
N LEU A 319 -0.05 -13.61 -24.23
CA LEU A 319 -0.73 -13.00 -25.37
C LEU A 319 0.27 -12.74 -26.49
N ASP A 320 -0.03 -13.27 -27.68
CA ASP A 320 0.83 -13.15 -28.88
C ASP A 320 2.29 -13.60 -28.63
N GLY A 321 2.51 -14.52 -27.68
CA GLY A 321 3.82 -15.06 -27.32
C GLY A 321 4.73 -14.10 -26.54
N ASN A 322 4.24 -12.92 -26.15
CA ASN A 322 5.03 -11.92 -25.41
C ASN A 322 4.49 -11.74 -23.98
N PRO A 323 5.38 -11.67 -22.96
CA PRO A 323 4.93 -11.39 -21.61
C PRO A 323 4.41 -9.94 -21.49
N PRO A 324 3.34 -9.71 -20.72
CA PRO A 324 2.89 -8.35 -20.46
C PRO A 324 3.98 -7.61 -19.66
N PRO A 325 4.22 -6.31 -19.95
CA PRO A 325 5.16 -5.49 -19.19
C PRO A 325 4.85 -5.40 -17.69
N HIS A 326 3.58 -5.56 -17.32
CA HIS A 326 3.12 -5.49 -15.94
C HIS A 326 2.13 -6.61 -15.68
N LEU A 327 2.18 -7.21 -14.49
CA LEU A 327 1.21 -8.21 -14.05
C LEU A 327 0.84 -7.92 -12.61
N TYR A 328 -0.46 -7.81 -12.34
CA TYR A 328 -0.94 -7.54 -11.00
C TYR A 328 -1.32 -8.84 -10.29
N PHE A 329 -0.70 -9.08 -9.14
CA PHE A 329 -1.02 -10.21 -8.28
C PHE A 329 -1.80 -9.73 -7.05
N ALA A 330 -2.96 -10.34 -6.81
CA ALA A 330 -3.73 -10.16 -5.59
C ALA A 330 -3.51 -11.35 -4.66
N VAL A 331 -2.93 -11.10 -3.48
CA VAL A 331 -2.75 -12.16 -2.47
C VAL A 331 -4.02 -12.30 -1.65
N GLU A 332 -4.69 -13.44 -1.77
CA GLU A 332 -5.94 -13.72 -1.06
C GLU A 332 -5.67 -14.33 0.31
N THR A 333 -6.22 -13.70 1.35
CA THR A 333 -6.07 -14.14 2.75
C THR A 333 -7.40 -14.49 3.41
N ALA A 334 -8.52 -14.28 2.71
CA ALA A 334 -9.86 -14.47 3.26
C ALA A 334 -10.11 -15.93 3.69
N THR A 335 -9.56 -16.88 2.94
CA THR A 335 -9.69 -18.33 3.18
C THR A 335 -8.78 -18.86 4.29
N ILE A 336 -7.82 -18.05 4.77
CA ILE A 336 -6.88 -18.45 5.82
C ILE A 336 -7.51 -18.21 7.19
N ALA A 337 -7.66 -19.29 7.97
CA ALA A 337 -8.14 -19.22 9.34
C ALA A 337 -6.99 -18.82 10.29
N GLY A 338 -7.20 -17.80 11.13
CA GLY A 338 -6.23 -17.37 12.14
C GLY A 338 -5.33 -16.21 11.69
N GLU A 339 -5.19 -15.23 12.58
CA GLU A 339 -4.47 -13.98 12.30
C GLU A 339 -2.96 -14.20 12.10
N THR A 340 -2.35 -15.08 12.90
CA THR A 340 -0.93 -15.42 12.77
C THR A 340 -0.64 -16.06 11.42
N GLN A 341 -1.45 -17.03 10.99
CA GLN A 341 -1.27 -17.68 9.69
C GLN A 341 -1.42 -16.71 8.52
N ARG A 342 -2.34 -15.73 8.61
CA ARG A 342 -2.47 -14.66 7.62
C ARG A 342 -1.21 -13.78 7.57
N ARG A 343 -0.69 -13.40 8.75
CA ARG A 343 0.54 -12.60 8.84
C ARG A 343 1.74 -13.36 8.29
N ASP A 344 1.87 -14.64 8.60
CA ASP A 344 2.97 -15.48 8.10
C ASP A 344 2.86 -15.66 6.59
N PHE A 345 1.66 -15.94 6.07
CA PHE A 345 1.45 -16.09 4.63
C PHE A 345 1.77 -14.80 3.86
N LEU A 346 1.39 -13.63 4.37
CA LEU A 346 1.73 -12.35 3.74
C LEU A 346 3.19 -11.95 3.92
N GLY A 347 3.77 -12.22 5.09
CA GLY A 347 5.08 -11.71 5.50
C GLY A 347 6.26 -12.57 5.05
N LEU A 348 6.04 -13.85 4.73
CA LEU A 348 7.09 -14.79 4.35
C LEU A 348 7.22 -14.99 2.83
N GLN A 349 6.34 -14.42 2.01
CA GLN A 349 6.42 -14.55 0.56
C GLN A 349 7.62 -13.79 0.00
N ASP A 350 8.50 -14.51 -0.70
CA ASP A 350 9.62 -13.95 -1.45
C ASP A 350 9.20 -13.77 -2.92
N TRP A 351 9.06 -12.51 -3.33
CA TRP A 351 8.57 -12.16 -4.66
C TRP A 351 9.75 -11.92 -5.61
N PRO A 352 9.73 -12.47 -6.83
CA PRO A 352 10.77 -12.18 -7.82
C PRO A 352 10.74 -10.70 -8.21
N PHE A 353 11.92 -10.07 -8.24
CA PHE A 353 12.12 -8.68 -8.66
C PHE A 353 12.37 -8.54 -10.16
#